data_AF-A0A5C7IAA8-F1
#
_entry.id   AF-A0A5C7IAA8-F1
#
_cell.length_a   1.000
_cell.length_b   1.000
_cell.length_c   1.000
_cell.angle_alpha   90.00
_cell.angle_beta   90.00
_cell.angle_gamma   90.00
#
_symmetry.space_group_name_H-M   'P 1'
#
loop_
_entity.id
_entity.type
_entity.pdbx_description
1 polymer ?
#
loop_
_entity_poly.entity_id
_entity_poly.type
_entity_poly.pdbx_seq_one_letter_code
_entity_poly.pdbx_strand_id
1 'polypeptide(L)'
;MMSYDLDQTGYDDCGICHLWDPAAKTIYVVKEAAMLENRYFFCAEPHHSRYGWVLFSKSIYDPFFFFFYSPFTNEVIELPKLEKRYSEYKATFSLSPKSPDCMVIALSNPEAGKLEIQTCKPDDKSWKT
;
A
#
# COMPACT_ATOMS: atom_id res chain seq x y z
N MET A 1 -0.44 -14.27 -7.64
CA MET A 1 -0.81 -12.87 -7.92
C MET A 1 -2.02 -12.60 -7.04
N MET A 2 -1.93 -11.71 -6.05
CA MET A 2 -3.11 -11.41 -5.23
C MET A 2 -3.93 -10.33 -5.93
N SER A 3 -5.23 -10.56 -6.09
CA SER A 3 -6.20 -9.56 -6.56
C SER A 3 -7.03 -9.05 -5.38
N TYR A 4 -7.48 -7.81 -5.47
CA TYR A 4 -8.39 -7.17 -4.51
C TYR A 4 -9.68 -6.76 -5.24
N ASP A 5 -10.82 -6.97 -4.61
CA ASP A 5 -12.13 -6.53 -5.09
C ASP A 5 -12.54 -5.26 -4.32
N LEU A 6 -12.95 -4.22 -5.05
CA LEU A 6 -13.59 -3.03 -4.51
C LEU A 6 -15.11 -3.24 -4.61
N ASP A 7 -15.73 -3.80 -3.58
CA ASP A 7 -17.18 -3.78 -3.52
C ASP A 7 -17.66 -2.34 -3.32
N GLN A 8 -18.57 -1.90 -4.21
CA GLN A 8 -19.25 -0.62 -4.12
C GLN A 8 -20.31 -0.70 -3.02
N THR A 9 -19.93 -0.50 -1.76
CA THR A 9 -20.88 -0.24 -0.68
C THR A 9 -20.65 1.16 -0.12
N GLY A 10 -21.74 1.91 -0.01
CA GLY A 10 -21.73 3.34 0.25
C GLY A 10 -21.08 3.71 1.59
N TYR A 11 -20.56 4.94 1.64
CA TYR A 11 -20.30 5.80 2.80
C TYR A 11 -20.66 5.20 4.19
N ASP A 12 -19.88 4.21 4.65
CA ASP A 12 -19.61 3.91 6.07
C ASP A 12 -18.75 2.66 6.28
N ASP A 13 -18.51 1.83 5.25
CA ASP A 13 -17.71 0.60 5.41
C ASP A 13 -16.23 0.82 5.04
N CYS A 14 -15.48 1.39 5.98
CA CYS A 14 -14.06 1.61 5.79
C CYS A 14 -13.26 0.34 6.08
N GLY A 15 -12.81 -0.34 5.02
CA GLY A 15 -11.49 -0.96 5.01
C GLY A 15 -11.39 -2.47 4.99
N ILE A 16 -12.42 -3.25 4.64
CA ILE A 16 -12.24 -4.70 4.47
C ILE A 16 -11.54 -4.98 3.14
N CYS A 17 -10.24 -5.25 3.20
CA CYS A 17 -9.45 -5.69 2.06
C CYS A 17 -9.45 -7.23 1.98
N HIS A 18 -9.96 -7.76 0.87
CA HIS A 18 -9.88 -9.17 0.52
C HIS A 18 -8.66 -9.41 -0.37
N LEU A 19 -7.78 -10.33 0.05
CA LEU A 19 -6.62 -10.76 -0.73
C LEU A 19 -6.85 -12.17 -1.24
N TRP A 20 -7.14 -12.30 -2.52
CA TRP A 20 -7.33 -13.59 -3.14
C TRP A 20 -5.99 -14.25 -3.47
N ASP A 21 -5.76 -15.47 -3.01
CA ASP A 21 -4.62 -16.30 -3.43
C ASP A 21 -5.06 -17.37 -4.44
N PRO A 22 -4.67 -17.24 -5.73
CA PRO A 22 -4.93 -18.25 -6.74
C PRO A 22 -4.32 -19.61 -6.42
N ALA A 23 -3.16 -19.64 -5.76
CA ALA A 23 -2.41 -20.87 -5.54
C ALA A 23 -3.07 -21.72 -4.46
N ALA A 24 -3.47 -21.09 -3.35
CA ALA A 24 -4.25 -21.72 -2.29
C ALA A 24 -5.76 -21.79 -2.60
N LYS A 25 -6.23 -21.16 -3.68
CA LYS A 25 -7.65 -20.98 -4.03
C LYS A 25 -8.48 -20.47 -2.84
N THR A 26 -7.91 -19.56 -2.07
CA THR A 26 -8.46 -19.08 -0.80
C THR A 26 -8.44 -17.56 -0.76
N ILE A 27 -9.45 -16.95 -0.13
CA ILE A 27 -9.48 -15.52 0.15
C ILE A 27 -8.95 -15.29 1.56
N TYR A 28 -7.91 -14.49 1.68
CA TYR A 28 -7.44 -13.97 2.96
C TYR A 28 -8.13 -12.65 3.22
N VAL A 29 -9.03 -12.62 4.20
CA VAL A 29 -9.48 -11.34 4.77
C VAL A 29 -8.28 -10.81 5.56
N VAL A 30 -7.80 -9.62 5.24
CA VAL A 30 -6.78 -8.96 6.07
C VAL A 30 -7.35 -8.90 7.49
N LYS A 31 -6.73 -9.63 8.42
CA LYS A 31 -7.42 -10.07 9.64
C LYS A 31 -8.06 -8.91 10.37
N GLU A 32 -9.33 -9.05 10.67
CA GLU A 32 -10.16 -8.07 11.40
C GLU A 32 -9.49 -7.61 12.70
N ALA A 33 -8.77 -8.49 13.41
CA ALA A 33 -7.96 -8.12 14.59
C ALA A 33 -6.79 -7.18 14.27
N ALA A 34 -6.11 -7.35 13.12
CA ALA A 34 -5.08 -6.43 12.66
C ALA A 34 -5.67 -5.10 12.16
N MET A 35 -6.94 -5.07 11.75
CA MET A 35 -7.66 -3.83 11.41
C MET A 35 -8.22 -3.10 12.64
N LEU A 36 -8.71 -3.84 13.62
CA LEU A 36 -9.33 -3.34 14.86
C LEU A 36 -8.28 -2.84 15.86
N GLU A 37 -7.14 -3.53 15.99
CA GLU A 37 -6.06 -3.10 16.87
C GLU A 37 -5.11 -2.10 16.19
N ASN A 38 -5.02 -2.13 14.86
CA ASN A 38 -4.02 -1.37 14.12
C ASN A 38 -4.67 -0.35 13.18
N ARG A 39 -4.50 0.93 13.52
CA ARG A 39 -5.06 2.08 12.79
C ARG A 39 -4.65 2.16 11.32
N TYR A 40 -3.74 1.32 10.83
CA TYR A 40 -3.15 1.40 9.48
C TYR A 40 -4.13 1.15 8.34
N PHE A 41 -5.13 0.30 8.52
CA PHE A 41 -6.01 -0.10 7.41
C PHE A 41 -7.24 0.79 7.21
N PHE A 42 -7.58 1.65 8.17
CA PHE A 42 -8.60 2.67 7.97
C PHE A 42 -8.17 3.59 6.83
N CYS A 43 -9.02 3.78 5.82
CA CYS A 43 -8.76 4.54 4.59
C CYS A 43 -7.44 4.18 3.88
N ALA A 44 -6.98 2.93 3.98
CA ALA A 44 -5.82 2.46 3.23
C ALA A 44 -6.24 2.02 1.83
N GLU A 45 -5.48 2.44 0.82
CA GLU A 45 -5.71 2.09 -0.58
C GLU A 45 -4.63 1.14 -1.07
N PRO A 46 -4.98 -0.04 -1.62
CA PRO A 46 -4.00 -0.96 -2.20
C PRO A 46 -3.50 -0.47 -3.56
N HIS A 47 -2.21 -0.66 -3.83
CA HIS A 47 -1.57 -0.29 -5.10
C HIS A 47 -1.06 -1.49 -5.90
N HIS A 48 -0.33 -2.40 -5.25
CA HIS A 48 0.32 -3.51 -5.94
C HIS A 48 0.55 -4.68 -4.98
N SER A 49 0.45 -5.92 -5.47
CA SER A 49 0.76 -7.12 -4.69
C SER A 49 1.72 -8.05 -5.42
N ARG A 50 2.82 -8.42 -4.74
CA ARG A 50 3.83 -9.33 -5.25
C ARG A 50 4.67 -9.90 -4.11
N TYR A 51 5.25 -11.09 -4.30
CA TYR A 51 6.18 -11.73 -3.35
C TYR A 51 5.61 -11.96 -1.94
N GLY A 52 4.30 -12.09 -1.81
CA GLY A 52 3.62 -12.26 -0.52
C GLY A 52 3.35 -10.95 0.25
N TRP A 53 3.56 -9.81 -0.39
CA TRP A 53 3.34 -8.48 0.18
C TRP A 53 2.32 -7.69 -0.65
N VAL A 54 1.64 -6.78 0.01
CA VAL A 54 0.76 -5.78 -0.60
C VAL A 54 1.27 -4.40 -0.21
N LEU A 55 1.42 -3.52 -1.20
CA LEU A 55 1.75 -2.11 -1.00
C LEU A 55 0.46 -1.30 -0.88
N PHE A 56 0.33 -0.59 0.23
CA PHE A 56 -0.79 0.30 0.53
C PHE A 56 -0.30 1.75 0.60
N SER A 57 -1.20 2.69 0.34
CA SER A 57 -1.07 4.08 0.80
C SER A 57 -2.14 4.39 1.83
N LYS A 58 -1.88 5.36 2.70
CA LYS A 58 -2.83 5.79 3.71
C LYS A 58 -2.93 7.30 3.77
N SER A 59 -4.15 7.80 3.89
CA SER A 59 -4.45 9.23 3.85
C SER A 59 -5.57 9.61 4.82
N ILE A 60 -5.29 9.59 6.14
CA ILE A 60 -6.33 9.95 7.14
C ILE A 60 -6.13 11.36 7.66
N TYR A 61 -4.90 11.72 8.01
CA TYR A 61 -4.46 13.05 8.40
C TYR A 61 -2.98 13.15 8.04
N ASP A 62 -2.49 14.35 7.69
CA ASP A 62 -1.09 14.51 7.31
C ASP A 62 -0.16 13.88 8.35
N PRO A 63 0.85 13.11 7.91
CA PRO A 63 1.34 13.00 6.53
C PRO A 63 0.89 11.73 5.77
N PHE A 64 0.80 11.84 4.45
CA PHE A 64 0.62 10.71 3.52
C PHE A 64 1.84 9.78 3.53
N PHE A 65 1.62 8.48 3.58
CA PHE A 65 2.70 7.50 3.52
C PHE A 65 2.24 6.20 2.87
N PHE A 66 3.24 5.43 2.44
CA PHE A 66 3.10 4.09 1.91
C PHE A 66 3.60 3.06 2.93
N PHE A 67 3.03 1.87 2.91
CA PHE A 67 3.50 0.76 3.74
C PHE A 67 3.27 -0.58 3.04
N PHE A 68 4.13 -1.54 3.33
CA PHE A 68 3.94 -2.93 2.96
C PHE A 68 3.23 -3.68 4.07
N TYR A 69 2.38 -4.62 3.68
CA TYR A 69 1.75 -5.58 4.57
C TYR A 69 1.87 -7.00 4.03
N SER A 70 2.19 -7.94 4.91
CA SER A 70 2.16 -9.38 4.63
C SER A 70 1.00 -10.03 5.38
N PRO A 71 -0.05 -10.55 4.69
CA PRO A 71 -1.14 -11.25 5.35
C PRO A 71 -0.72 -12.59 5.98
N PHE A 72 0.40 -13.15 5.53
CA PHE A 72 0.91 -14.43 6.00
C PHE A 72 1.65 -14.32 7.33
N THR A 73 2.42 -13.25 7.51
CA THR A 73 3.24 -13.01 8.70
C THR A 73 2.68 -11.92 9.61
N ASN A 74 1.65 -11.21 9.15
CA ASN A 74 1.09 -10.02 9.81
C ASN A 74 2.12 -8.91 10.03
N GLU A 75 3.18 -8.88 9.23
CA GLU A 75 4.23 -7.87 9.30
C GLU A 75 3.85 -6.63 8.51
N VAL A 76 4.23 -5.46 9.03
CA VAL A 76 4.10 -4.15 8.39
C VAL A 76 5.48 -3.53 8.25
N ILE A 77 5.78 -2.98 7.06
CA ILE A 77 6.99 -2.19 6.82
C ILE A 77 6.55 -0.82 6.31
N GLU A 78 6.76 0.20 7.12
CA GLU A 78 6.45 1.59 6.76
C GLU A 78 7.56 2.19 5.91
N LEU A 79 7.16 2.97 4.91
CA LEU A 79 8.07 3.81 4.15
C LEU A 79 8.10 5.22 4.75
N PRO A 80 9.14 6.01 4.44
CA PRO A 80 9.17 7.42 4.77
C PRO A 80 7.90 8.14 4.34
N LYS A 81 7.55 9.16 5.10
CA LYS A 81 6.42 10.04 4.81
C LYS A 81 6.71 10.84 3.55
N LEU A 82 5.67 11.10 2.76
CA LEU A 82 5.75 12.04 1.65
C LEU A 82 5.39 13.44 2.15
N GLU A 83 6.27 14.40 1.87
CA GLU A 83 6.05 15.80 2.23
C GLU A 83 4.92 16.44 1.40
N LYS A 84 4.65 15.90 0.21
CA LYS A 84 3.60 16.39 -0.69
C LYS A 84 2.50 15.36 -0.80
N ARG A 85 1.26 15.83 -0.71
CA ARG A 85 0.06 15.04 -0.97
C ARG A 85 -0.55 15.44 -2.30
N TYR A 86 -0.61 14.50 -3.22
CA TYR A 86 -1.43 14.60 -4.43
C TYR A 86 -2.74 13.87 -4.24
N SER A 87 -3.76 14.26 -5.02
CA SER A 87 -5.09 13.64 -4.96
C SER A 87 -5.05 12.16 -5.31
N GLU A 88 -4.14 11.77 -6.19
CA GLU A 88 -4.00 10.41 -6.66
C GLU A 88 -2.53 10.01 -6.73
N TYR A 89 -2.25 8.84 -6.17
CA TYR A 89 -0.99 8.15 -6.35
C TYR A 89 -1.25 6.78 -7.00
N LYS A 90 -0.27 6.30 -7.76
CA LYS A 90 -0.13 4.89 -8.11
C LYS A 90 1.26 4.44 -7.73
N ALA A 91 1.39 3.28 -7.10
CA ALA A 91 2.70 2.78 -6.68
C ALA A 91 2.93 1.31 -7.04
N THR A 92 4.19 0.96 -7.23
CA THR A 92 4.62 -0.42 -7.45
C THR A 92 5.98 -0.65 -6.81
N PHE A 93 6.44 -1.90 -6.79
CA PHE A 93 7.70 -2.28 -6.18
C PHE A 93 8.36 -3.44 -6.92
N SER A 94 9.69 -3.45 -6.92
CA SER A 94 10.49 -4.33 -7.80
C SER A 94 10.71 -5.75 -7.24
N LEU A 95 11.00 -5.88 -5.95
CA LEU A 95 11.42 -7.12 -5.26
C LEU A 95 10.68 -7.31 -3.94
N SER A 96 10.96 -8.38 -3.20
CA SER A 96 10.44 -8.50 -1.82
C SER A 96 10.88 -7.29 -0.99
N PRO A 97 10.02 -6.65 -0.19
CA PRO A 97 10.37 -5.54 0.71
C PRO A 97 11.52 -5.84 1.69
N LYS A 98 11.81 -7.12 1.94
CA LYS A 98 12.95 -7.56 2.76
C LYS A 98 14.28 -7.68 1.98
N SER A 99 14.25 -7.50 0.67
CA SER A 99 15.44 -7.47 -0.17
C SER A 99 16.10 -6.09 -0.10
N PRO A 100 17.44 -5.99 0.07
CA PRO A 100 18.17 -4.72 0.10
C PRO A 100 18.11 -3.93 -1.23
N ASP A 101 17.73 -4.60 -2.31
CA ASP A 101 17.58 -4.04 -3.64
C ASP A 101 16.11 -3.74 -4.00
N CYS A 102 15.19 -3.92 -3.06
CA CYS A 102 13.79 -3.54 -3.28
C CYS A 102 13.69 -2.03 -3.47
N MET A 103 12.99 -1.64 -4.54
CA MET A 103 12.70 -0.27 -4.86
C MET A 103 11.20 -0.11 -5.03
N VAL A 104 10.68 0.95 -4.42
CA VAL A 104 9.31 1.42 -4.56
C VAL A 104 9.32 2.59 -5.53
N ILE A 105 8.37 2.58 -6.46
CA ILE A 105 8.16 3.65 -7.43
C ILE A 105 6.74 4.16 -7.19
N ALA A 106 6.60 5.43 -6.83
CA ALA A 106 5.35 6.13 -6.71
C ALA A 106 5.22 7.13 -7.85
N LEU A 107 4.05 7.15 -8.48
CA LEU A 107 3.68 8.03 -9.57
C LEU A 107 2.56 8.94 -9.08
N SER A 108 2.68 10.24 -9.36
CA SER A 108 1.63 11.22 -9.09
C SER A 108 1.51 12.22 -10.22
N ASN A 109 0.32 12.83 -10.30
CA ASN A 109 0.00 13.84 -11.28
C ASN A 109 -0.27 15.17 -10.55
N PRO A 110 0.75 16.01 -10.32
CA PRO A 110 0.59 17.24 -9.55
C PRO A 110 -0.32 18.27 -10.24
N GLU A 111 -0.34 18.29 -11.57
CA GLU A 111 -1.12 19.19 -12.39
C GLU A 111 -1.24 18.64 -13.82
N ALA A 112 -2.26 19.08 -14.57
CA ALA A 112 -2.50 18.61 -15.93
C ALA A 112 -1.23 18.65 -16.81
N GLY A 113 -0.82 17.48 -17.30
CA GLY A 113 0.35 17.33 -18.19
C GLY A 113 1.69 17.13 -17.47
N LYS A 114 1.72 17.07 -16.13
CA LYS A 114 2.93 16.71 -15.37
C LYS A 114 2.82 15.31 -14.78
N LEU A 115 3.93 14.58 -14.81
CA LEU A 115 4.10 13.31 -14.11
C LEU A 115 5.29 13.47 -13.17
N GLU A 116 5.07 13.27 -11.88
CA GLU A 116 6.13 13.18 -10.89
C GLU A 116 6.36 11.70 -10.56
N ILE A 117 7.63 11.30 -10.56
CA ILE A 117 8.06 9.96 -10.22
C ILE A 117 8.91 10.09 -8.96
N GLN A 118 8.57 9.34 -7.93
CA GLN A 118 9.32 9.29 -6.70
C GLN A 118 9.74 7.85 -6.43
N THR A 119 10.96 7.68 -5.94
CA THR A 119 11.52 6.37 -5.62
C THR A 119 12.00 6.30 -4.17
N CYS A 120 11.86 5.13 -3.58
CA CYS A 120 12.27 4.88 -2.19
C CYS A 120 12.65 3.42 -2.02
N LYS A 121 13.72 3.16 -1.27
CA LYS A 121 13.97 1.83 -0.71
C LYS A 121 13.26 1.67 0.64
N PRO A 122 12.92 0.44 1.08
CA PRO A 122 12.31 0.22 2.40
C PRO A 122 13.12 0.76 3.59
N ASP A 123 14.44 0.87 3.45
CA ASP A 123 15.38 1.36 4.46
C ASP A 123 15.80 2.83 4.26
N ASP A 124 15.32 3.49 3.20
CA ASP A 124 15.58 4.91 2.98
C ASP A 124 14.89 5.77 4.06
N LYS A 125 15.43 6.96 4.32
CA LYS A 125 14.84 7.94 5.26
C LYS A 125 13.93 8.96 4.58
N SER A 126 14.00 9.07 3.25
CA SER A 126 13.25 10.02 2.45
C SER A 126 13.11 9.53 1.00
N TRP A 127 12.06 10.00 0.33
CA TRP A 127 11.84 9.75 -1.09
C TRP A 127 12.80 10.58 -1.95
N LYS A 128 13.09 10.06 -3.15
CA LYS A 128 13.94 10.69 -4.17
C LYS A 128 13.11 10.96 -5.43
N THR A 129 13.28 12.10 -6.07
CA THR A 129 12.60 12.50 -7.32
C THR A 129 13.57 12.42 -8.50
#